data_AF-A0A3N0ZRN3-F1
#
_entry.id   AF-A0A3N0ZRN3-F1
#
_cell.length_a   1.000
_cell.length_b   1.000
_cell.length_c   1.000
_cell.angle_alpha   90.00
_cell.angle_beta   90.00
_cell.angle_gamma   90.00
#
_symmetry.space_group_name_H-M   'P 1'
#
loop_
_entity.id
_entity.type
_entity.pdbx_description
1 polymer ?
#
loop_
_entity_poly.entity_id
_entity_poly.type
_entity_poly.pdbx_seq_one_letter_code
_entity_poly.pdbx_strand_id
1 'polypeptide(L)'
;MVHINLQDFKEAVMKIRNIVLFVLGVAVYFIAVMVVKSWDNRDMHLYLNEYMMQKFLSKLNDFDELKGYEFDLTTKLTGEAVLEPGAFSCVQQSDVKTAMDWIIHGGYSCDEPEAYQALRHFYDPVGIDGGRKYLTDIKYEAFLSKAIGPNPQIDAIEWALEDKGEITSGIDQLPKNYSFRDGTYWIVKAFEAKNETDRNIFMAKAWRSLGETLHLYGDMGLPCHVRNDGHPPYIGLSGNIGLPGLSEWIDWYYGVFGEPDPTEDFIRSRTQTHGTACNEVVQEIAQATSARDIFHIMATFTNNNFFSDGTIYGTGRNGYSVKPLARPNNPYTSPVLSESGGGWSYDKKTYTYYYDVCGQKVKMCKDCYYFDHKWDWRGKFPHVDKECSESMASVLLPTVINSGPYLIKRFFPKIELEVIPVIEAMTREIIVKVKHTTNDEYKSEIKYNGKIEVFINGKKKYTENAKDGELKIENAVLNSGDKVEARLVCGGIIVNSEKSDFEWRIIRQTGELTPDPNDIEITVPSIAKFGENFHIEGKWGQNVALYPDATYSIMAGWVKDTTQLWSLGSFDEIFYQPGPSNHHYFRLDIPIPQKSGAKYFKLQMSLKASMEDATYWLQGRIYKIPVK
;
A
#
# COMPACT_ATOMS: atom_id res chain seq x y z
N MET A 1 52.43 -14.50 74.40
CA MET A 1 52.78 -14.57 72.97
C MET A 1 51.94 -15.67 72.36
N VAL A 2 51.01 -15.35 71.47
CA VAL A 2 50.23 -16.36 70.75
C VAL A 2 51.07 -16.80 69.56
N HIS A 3 51.53 -18.05 69.56
CA HIS A 3 52.17 -18.68 68.40
C HIS A 3 51.08 -18.97 67.38
N ILE A 4 50.91 -18.05 66.42
CA ILE A 4 50.13 -18.34 65.22
C ILE A 4 50.99 -19.26 64.37
N ASN A 5 50.53 -20.49 64.18
CA ASN A 5 51.17 -21.47 63.33
C ASN A 5 51.22 -20.92 61.90
N LEU A 6 52.44 -20.74 61.38
CA LEU A 6 52.71 -20.17 60.07
C LEU A 6 52.07 -21.01 58.94
N GLN A 7 51.85 -22.30 59.17
CA GLN A 7 51.17 -23.21 58.25
C GLN A 7 49.69 -22.85 58.08
N ASP A 8 48.99 -22.62 59.20
CA ASP A 8 47.56 -22.29 59.23
C ASP A 8 47.30 -20.91 58.60
N PHE A 9 48.22 -19.96 58.80
CA PHE A 9 48.18 -18.65 58.13
C PHE A 9 48.32 -18.77 56.60
N LYS A 10 49.24 -19.61 56.12
CA LYS A 10 49.43 -19.84 54.68
C LYS A 10 48.22 -20.52 54.04
N GLU A 11 47.60 -21.49 54.71
CA GLU A 11 46.37 -22.13 54.23
C GLU A 11 45.19 -21.16 54.18
N ALA A 12 45.03 -20.30 55.19
CA ALA A 12 43.99 -19.29 55.20
C ALA A 12 44.16 -18.29 54.05
N VAL A 13 45.39 -17.81 53.81
CA VAL A 13 45.71 -16.91 52.69
C VAL A 13 45.43 -17.57 51.34
N MET A 14 45.76 -18.86 51.16
CA MET A 14 45.45 -19.58 49.92
C MET A 14 43.94 -19.76 49.70
N LYS A 15 43.17 -20.07 50.76
CA LYS A 15 41.71 -20.16 50.69
C LYS A 15 41.08 -18.82 50.33
N ILE A 16 41.51 -17.73 50.97
CA ILE A 16 41.02 -16.37 50.67
C ILE A 16 41.36 -15.98 49.23
N ARG A 17 42.58 -16.27 48.74
CA ARG A 17 42.96 -16.01 47.34
C ARG A 17 42.06 -16.76 46.37
N ASN A 18 41.78 -18.03 46.61
CA ASN A 18 40.94 -18.83 45.73
C ASN A 18 39.48 -18.36 45.74
N ILE A 19 38.95 -17.94 46.90
CA ILE A 19 37.62 -17.34 47.01
C ILE A 19 37.55 -16.02 46.24
N VAL A 20 38.56 -15.15 46.39
CA VAL A 20 38.62 -13.87 45.67
C VAL A 20 38.71 -14.09 44.17
N LEU A 21 39.53 -15.04 43.69
CA LEU A 21 39.64 -15.38 42.28
C LEU A 21 38.33 -15.97 41.72
N PHE A 22 37.63 -16.80 42.50
CA PHE A 22 36.32 -17.33 42.12
C PHE A 22 35.28 -16.20 42.01
N VAL A 23 35.20 -15.31 43.00
CA VAL A 23 34.28 -14.17 42.98
C VAL A 23 34.61 -13.20 41.84
N LEU A 24 35.89 -12.94 41.57
CA LEU A 24 36.31 -12.14 40.40
C LEU A 24 35.98 -12.83 39.09
N GLY A 25 36.17 -14.14 38.97
CA GLY A 25 35.79 -14.91 37.78
C GLY A 25 34.28 -14.85 37.53
N VAL A 26 33.47 -15.00 38.57
CA VAL A 26 32.01 -14.85 38.51
C VAL A 26 31.60 -13.42 38.17
N ALA A 27 32.22 -12.41 38.80
CA ALA A 27 31.92 -11.00 38.51
C ALA A 27 32.33 -10.60 37.09
N VAL A 28 33.47 -11.05 36.59
CA VAL A 28 33.91 -10.84 35.19
C VAL A 28 32.97 -11.57 34.23
N TYR A 29 32.51 -12.77 34.56
CA TYR A 29 31.47 -13.47 33.79
C TYR A 29 30.18 -12.64 33.75
N PHE A 30 29.67 -12.16 34.89
CA PHE A 30 28.46 -11.32 34.91
C PHE A 30 28.66 -9.98 34.20
N ILE A 31 29.82 -9.33 34.32
CA ILE A 31 30.14 -8.11 33.60
C ILE A 31 30.25 -8.39 32.10
N ALA A 32 30.90 -9.48 31.69
CA ALA A 32 30.99 -9.88 30.28
C ALA A 32 29.60 -10.17 29.71
N VAL A 33 28.75 -10.89 30.45
CA VAL A 33 27.35 -11.16 30.08
C VAL A 33 26.51 -9.86 30.06
N MET A 34 26.78 -8.88 30.92
CA MET A 34 26.14 -7.56 30.87
C MET A 34 26.64 -6.65 29.73
N VAL A 35 27.86 -6.88 29.23
CA VAL A 35 28.48 -6.12 28.13
C VAL A 35 28.19 -6.75 26.77
N VAL A 36 27.98 -8.07 26.70
CA VAL A 36 27.48 -8.78 25.52
C VAL A 36 25.97 -8.55 25.46
N LYS A 37 25.56 -7.36 25.01
CA LYS A 37 24.18 -7.15 24.58
C LYS A 37 23.99 -7.84 23.25
N SER A 38 22.93 -8.61 23.16
CA SER A 38 22.38 -9.01 21.88
C SER A 38 21.71 -7.85 21.17
N TRP A 39 21.40 -8.11 19.92
CA TRP A 39 20.88 -7.19 18.95
C TRP A 39 19.35 -7.28 19.04
N ASP A 40 18.67 -6.14 18.96
CA ASP A 40 17.25 -5.99 19.26
C ASP A 40 16.42 -6.13 17.98
N ASN A 41 15.75 -7.28 17.83
CA ASN A 41 14.88 -7.60 16.70
C ASN A 41 13.51 -6.88 16.75
N ARG A 42 13.13 -6.33 17.90
CA ARG A 42 11.76 -5.88 18.17
C ARG A 42 11.37 -4.57 17.51
N ASP A 43 12.34 -3.75 17.13
CA ASP A 43 12.10 -2.39 16.63
C ASP A 43 12.30 -2.25 15.11
N MET A 44 13.00 -3.20 14.47
CA MET A 44 13.43 -3.05 13.06
C MET A 44 12.24 -2.88 12.11
N HIS A 45 11.27 -3.81 12.15
CA HIS A 45 10.15 -3.84 11.22
C HIS A 45 9.20 -2.64 11.40
N LEU A 46 9.13 -2.09 12.62
CA LEU A 46 8.36 -0.89 12.93
C LEU A 46 8.85 0.29 12.08
N TYR A 47 10.17 0.51 12.10
CA TYR A 47 10.82 1.54 11.29
C TYR A 47 10.79 1.22 9.80
N LEU A 48 11.01 -0.04 9.41
CA LEU A 48 11.00 -0.44 8.00
C LEU A 48 9.63 -0.18 7.36
N ASN A 49 8.55 -0.51 8.06
CA ASN A 49 7.18 -0.20 7.67
C ASN A 49 6.96 1.31 7.51
N GLU A 50 7.40 2.09 8.50
CA GLU A 50 7.31 3.55 8.44
C GLU A 50 8.03 4.10 7.21
N TYR A 51 9.26 3.66 6.94
CA TYR A 51 10.04 4.13 5.80
C TYR A 51 9.48 3.71 4.45
N MET A 52 8.98 2.48 4.31
CA MET A 52 8.29 2.05 3.11
C MET A 52 7.04 2.91 2.86
N MET A 53 6.28 3.23 3.91
CA MET A 53 5.11 4.09 3.79
C MET A 53 5.47 5.53 3.42
N GLN A 54 6.49 6.12 4.06
CA GLN A 54 7.01 7.44 3.70
C GLN A 54 7.49 7.46 2.23
N LYS A 55 8.18 6.40 1.79
CA LYS A 55 8.63 6.27 0.40
C LYS A 55 7.45 6.15 -0.56
N PHE A 56 6.42 5.40 -0.20
CA PHE A 56 5.18 5.28 -0.98
C PHE A 56 4.51 6.64 -1.14
N LEU A 57 4.34 7.41 -0.06
CA LEU A 57 3.76 8.75 -0.12
C LEU A 57 4.59 9.69 -1.02
N SER A 58 5.93 9.59 -1.00
CA SER A 58 6.79 10.39 -1.88
C SER A 58 6.65 10.05 -3.37
N LYS A 59 6.21 8.82 -3.69
CA LYS A 59 5.99 8.30 -5.05
C LYS A 59 4.52 8.28 -5.46
N LEU A 60 3.60 8.77 -4.62
CA LEU A 60 2.17 8.60 -4.86
C LEU A 60 1.72 9.13 -6.23
N ASN A 61 2.29 10.25 -6.67
CA ASN A 61 1.99 10.87 -7.97
C ASN A 61 2.55 10.07 -9.17
N ASP A 62 3.42 9.08 -8.94
CA ASP A 62 3.97 8.21 -9.99
C ASP A 62 3.01 7.04 -10.31
N PHE A 63 1.93 6.86 -9.54
CA PHE A 63 0.96 5.78 -9.71
C PHE A 63 -0.35 6.29 -10.33
N ASP A 64 -0.52 6.06 -11.63
CA ASP A 64 -1.73 6.47 -12.37
C ASP A 64 -3.02 5.88 -11.75
N GLU A 65 -2.96 4.65 -11.22
CA GLU A 65 -4.11 4.01 -10.56
C GLU A 65 -4.56 4.70 -9.26
N LEU A 66 -3.70 5.52 -8.64
CA LEU A 66 -3.99 6.25 -7.41
C LEU A 66 -4.07 7.76 -7.64
N LYS A 67 -4.25 8.20 -8.90
CA LYS A 67 -4.43 9.62 -9.21
C LYS A 67 -5.63 10.19 -8.44
N GLY A 68 -5.40 11.28 -7.71
CA GLY A 68 -6.41 11.93 -6.88
C GLY A 68 -6.49 11.40 -5.44
N TYR A 69 -5.68 10.40 -5.07
CA TYR A 69 -5.57 9.93 -3.70
C TYR A 69 -4.74 10.88 -2.85
N GLU A 70 -5.15 11.00 -1.60
CA GLU A 70 -4.37 11.54 -0.49
C GLU A 70 -4.50 10.57 0.69
N PHE A 71 -3.51 10.56 1.58
CA PHE A 71 -3.52 9.72 2.77
C PHE A 71 -3.32 10.58 4.02
N ASP A 72 -4.36 10.67 4.85
CA ASP A 72 -4.25 11.22 6.20
C ASP A 72 -3.90 10.10 7.18
N LEU A 73 -2.60 9.84 7.31
CA LEU A 73 -2.11 8.81 8.21
C LEU A 73 -2.20 9.18 9.70
N THR A 74 -2.65 10.40 10.02
CA THR A 74 -2.88 10.85 11.40
C THR A 74 -4.29 10.53 11.91
N THR A 75 -5.18 10.06 11.02
CA THR A 75 -6.53 9.61 11.38
C THR A 75 -6.46 8.54 12.46
N LYS A 76 -7.13 8.79 13.60
CA LYS A 76 -7.20 7.84 14.73
C LYS A 76 -8.31 6.82 14.52
N LEU A 77 -7.97 5.55 14.67
CA LEU A 77 -8.86 4.41 14.43
C LEU A 77 -8.78 3.44 15.61
N THR A 78 -9.94 2.89 15.98
CA THR A 78 -10.04 1.89 17.04
C THR A 78 -9.92 0.49 16.44
N GLY A 79 -9.04 -0.34 16.98
CA GLY A 79 -8.81 -1.70 16.50
C GLY A 79 -8.19 -2.58 17.59
N GLU A 80 -7.93 -3.83 17.26
CA GLU A 80 -7.30 -4.78 18.18
C GLU A 80 -5.77 -4.76 18.03
N ALA A 81 -5.07 -4.47 19.12
CA ALA A 81 -3.61 -4.40 19.18
C ALA A 81 -3.05 -5.46 20.13
N VAL A 82 -1.85 -5.94 19.83
CA VAL A 82 -1.03 -6.72 20.77
C VAL A 82 -0.46 -5.75 21.82
N LEU A 83 -0.84 -5.92 23.08
CA LEU A 83 -0.37 -5.07 24.19
C LEU A 83 0.77 -5.72 24.98
N GLU A 84 0.70 -7.04 25.16
CA GLU A 84 1.73 -7.81 25.86
C GLU A 84 2.21 -8.93 24.93
N PRO A 85 3.52 -8.98 24.59
CA PRO A 85 4.07 -10.04 23.76
C PRO A 85 4.11 -11.36 24.53
N GLY A 86 4.37 -12.45 23.81
CA GLY A 86 4.77 -13.69 24.47
C GLY A 86 5.12 -14.81 23.51
N ALA A 87 6.02 -15.68 23.95
CA ALA A 87 6.54 -16.76 23.11
C ALA A 87 5.45 -17.70 22.56
N PHE A 88 4.42 -18.02 23.35
CA PHE A 88 3.36 -18.97 22.96
C PHE A 88 1.95 -18.37 22.94
N SER A 89 1.79 -17.16 23.43
CA SER A 89 0.52 -16.44 23.46
C SER A 89 0.81 -14.96 23.70
N CYS A 90 0.04 -14.09 23.07
CA CYS A 90 0.09 -12.65 23.32
C CYS A 90 -1.28 -12.15 23.85
N VAL A 91 -1.27 -11.00 24.51
CA VAL A 91 -2.51 -10.35 24.97
C VAL A 91 -2.94 -9.32 23.93
N GLN A 92 -4.13 -9.52 23.36
CA GLN A 92 -4.75 -8.57 22.44
C GLN A 92 -5.92 -7.83 23.09
N GLN A 93 -5.99 -6.53 22.88
CA GLN A 93 -7.09 -5.68 23.38
C GLN A 93 -7.39 -4.54 22.41
N SER A 94 -8.57 -3.94 22.58
CA SER A 94 -8.93 -2.74 21.82
C SER A 94 -8.02 -1.58 22.19
N ASP A 95 -7.48 -0.89 21.18
CA ASP A 95 -6.67 0.32 21.32
C ASP A 95 -7.04 1.35 20.24
N VAL A 96 -6.62 2.60 20.42
CA VAL A 96 -6.81 3.70 19.46
C VAL A 96 -5.46 4.20 18.99
N LYS A 97 -5.17 3.95 17.71
CA LYS A 97 -3.91 4.33 17.07
C LYS A 97 -4.15 5.15 15.81
N THR A 98 -3.18 5.93 15.36
CA THR A 98 -3.26 6.54 14.04
C THR A 98 -3.15 5.47 12.94
N ALA A 99 -3.54 5.78 11.71
CA ALA A 99 -3.35 4.84 10.59
C ALA A 99 -1.87 4.48 10.39
N MET A 100 -0.94 5.44 10.56
CA MET A 100 0.50 5.15 10.55
C MET A 100 0.88 4.20 11.71
N ASP A 101 0.43 4.50 12.92
CA ASP A 101 0.73 3.67 14.10
C ASP A 101 0.17 2.24 13.97
N TRP A 102 -0.95 2.03 13.27
CA TRP A 102 -1.46 0.69 12.95
C TRP A 102 -0.55 -0.06 11.98
N ILE A 103 -0.02 0.61 10.96
CA ILE A 103 0.96 0.02 10.02
C ILE A 103 2.26 -0.33 10.78
N ILE A 104 2.75 0.57 11.62
CA ILE A 104 3.92 0.35 12.48
C ILE A 104 3.68 -0.81 13.44
N HIS A 105 2.50 -0.85 14.08
CA HIS A 105 2.12 -1.94 14.96
C HIS A 105 2.02 -3.28 14.24
N GLY A 106 1.62 -3.30 12.96
CA GLY A 106 1.67 -4.50 12.13
C GLY A 106 3.09 -5.06 11.97
N GLY A 107 4.10 -4.19 11.93
CA GLY A 107 5.52 -4.60 11.93
C GLY A 107 6.00 -5.21 13.25
N TYR A 108 5.26 -5.00 14.34
CA TYR A 108 5.54 -5.65 15.63
C TYR A 108 4.70 -6.91 15.80
N SER A 109 3.40 -6.80 15.55
CA SER A 109 2.42 -7.86 15.82
C SER A 109 2.53 -9.06 14.89
N CYS A 110 3.24 -8.94 13.75
CA CYS A 110 3.50 -10.07 12.85
C CYS A 110 4.38 -11.17 13.51
N ASP A 111 5.25 -10.77 14.44
CA ASP A 111 6.08 -11.69 15.22
C ASP A 111 5.31 -12.33 16.37
N GLU A 112 4.10 -11.87 16.71
CA GLU A 112 3.43 -12.31 17.93
C GLU A 112 2.35 -13.38 17.68
N PRO A 113 2.30 -14.47 18.48
CA PRO A 113 3.30 -14.90 19.47
C PRO A 113 4.59 -15.48 18.84
N GLU A 114 5.74 -15.10 19.40
CA GLU A 114 7.09 -15.27 18.82
C GLU A 114 7.39 -16.69 18.29
N ALA A 115 7.23 -17.70 19.15
CA ALA A 115 7.67 -19.06 18.82
C ALA A 115 6.86 -19.69 17.69
N TYR A 116 5.58 -19.33 17.57
CA TYR A 116 4.71 -19.83 16.49
C TYR A 116 4.93 -19.05 15.20
N GLN A 117 5.05 -17.72 15.29
CA GLN A 117 5.17 -16.89 14.10
C GLN A 117 6.53 -17.06 13.42
N ALA A 118 7.62 -17.17 14.18
CA ALA A 118 8.97 -17.32 13.63
C ALA A 118 9.08 -18.42 12.56
N LEU A 119 8.37 -19.54 12.71
CA LEU A 119 8.40 -20.65 11.74
C LEU A 119 7.79 -20.31 10.37
N ARG A 120 6.98 -19.26 10.31
CA ARG A 120 6.21 -18.81 9.13
C ARG A 120 6.86 -17.64 8.42
N HIS A 121 7.99 -17.14 8.92
CA HIS A 121 8.69 -15.96 8.38
C HIS A 121 9.77 -16.33 7.35
N PHE A 122 9.88 -17.60 7.00
CA PHE A 122 10.88 -18.11 6.05
C PHE A 122 10.29 -18.40 4.68
N TYR A 123 11.03 -18.06 3.64
CA TYR A 123 10.71 -18.42 2.26
C TYR A 123 11.99 -18.71 1.47
N ASP A 124 12.26 -19.98 1.19
CA ASP A 124 13.38 -20.39 0.32
C ASP A 124 12.97 -20.32 -1.15
N PRO A 125 13.38 -19.28 -1.93
CA PRO A 125 13.02 -19.16 -3.34
C PRO A 125 13.59 -20.28 -4.20
N VAL A 126 14.67 -20.94 -3.78
CA VAL A 126 15.29 -22.07 -4.50
C VAL A 126 14.48 -23.34 -4.24
N GLY A 127 14.01 -23.53 -3.01
CA GLY A 127 13.35 -24.76 -2.57
C GLY A 127 14.34 -25.92 -2.56
N ILE A 128 15.51 -25.68 -1.97
CA ILE A 128 16.68 -26.56 -1.99
C ILE A 128 16.38 -27.96 -1.41
N ASP A 129 15.31 -28.03 -0.62
CA ASP A 129 14.86 -29.20 0.12
C ASP A 129 13.69 -29.92 -0.55
N GLY A 130 13.92 -30.38 -1.78
CA GLY A 130 12.90 -31.13 -2.54
C GLY A 130 11.72 -30.26 -2.96
N GLY A 131 11.96 -28.97 -3.24
CA GLY A 131 10.94 -28.01 -3.67
C GLY A 131 10.17 -27.34 -2.53
N ARG A 132 10.43 -27.71 -1.26
CA ARG A 132 9.80 -27.07 -0.10
C ARG A 132 10.30 -25.64 0.07
N LYS A 133 9.37 -24.70 0.23
CA LYS A 133 9.64 -23.26 0.32
C LYS A 133 9.62 -22.73 1.75
N TYR A 134 9.08 -23.48 2.71
CA TYR A 134 9.05 -23.14 4.13
C TYR A 134 10.33 -23.58 4.85
N LEU A 135 10.46 -23.23 6.14
CA LEU A 135 11.60 -23.57 6.99
C LEU A 135 11.77 -25.08 7.17
N THR A 136 12.94 -25.63 6.81
CA THR A 136 13.20 -27.08 6.90
C THR A 136 14.55 -27.48 7.51
N ASP A 137 15.40 -26.53 7.88
CA ASP A 137 16.76 -26.78 8.41
C ASP A 137 16.78 -27.07 9.91
N ILE A 138 15.80 -26.55 10.65
CA ILE A 138 15.59 -26.91 12.04
C ILE A 138 15.23 -28.40 12.05
N LYS A 139 16.19 -29.22 12.50
CA LYS A 139 15.90 -30.59 12.93
C LYS A 139 14.90 -30.43 14.07
N TYR A 140 13.64 -30.66 13.74
CA TYR A 140 12.52 -30.71 14.66
C TYR A 140 12.77 -31.85 15.66
N GLU A 141 13.67 -31.62 16.60
CA GLU A 141 13.94 -32.56 17.66
C GLU A 141 12.65 -32.71 18.49
N ALA A 142 12.50 -33.87 19.12
CA ALA A 142 11.33 -34.26 19.89
C ALA A 142 10.88 -33.21 20.93
N PHE A 143 11.77 -32.29 21.30
CA PHE A 143 11.51 -31.21 22.24
C PHE A 143 10.75 -30.02 21.61
N LEU A 144 11.21 -29.46 20.48
CA LEU A 144 10.53 -28.36 19.78
C LEU A 144 9.14 -28.79 19.28
N SER A 145 9.01 -30.02 18.76
CA SER A 145 7.70 -30.59 18.40
C SER A 145 6.75 -30.74 19.57
N LYS A 146 7.29 -30.88 20.80
CA LYS A 146 6.49 -31.03 22.02
C LYS A 146 6.09 -29.67 22.62
N ALA A 147 6.90 -28.64 22.42
CA ALA A 147 6.66 -27.29 22.93
C ALA A 147 5.83 -26.42 21.98
N ILE A 148 6.16 -26.42 20.68
CA ILE A 148 5.55 -25.55 19.66
C ILE A 148 4.66 -26.38 18.71
N GLY A 149 4.57 -27.70 18.82
CA GLY A 149 3.81 -28.52 17.85
C GLY A 149 4.55 -28.73 16.52
N PRO A 150 3.96 -29.43 15.54
CA PRO A 150 4.63 -29.78 14.29
C PRO A 150 4.95 -28.54 13.44
N ASN A 151 5.94 -28.61 12.55
CA ASN A 151 6.20 -27.52 11.58
C ASN A 151 4.90 -27.19 10.82
N PRO A 152 4.51 -25.91 10.69
CA PRO A 152 3.26 -25.53 10.03
C PRO A 152 3.30 -25.79 8.51
N GLN A 153 4.48 -26.03 7.94
CA GLN A 153 4.71 -26.28 6.52
C GLN A 153 4.18 -25.16 5.63
N ILE A 154 4.25 -23.92 6.14
CA ILE A 154 3.82 -22.72 5.45
C ILE A 154 4.98 -21.75 5.30
N ASP A 155 5.10 -21.18 4.12
CA ASP A 155 6.15 -20.22 3.79
C ASP A 155 5.67 -18.76 3.99
N ALA A 156 6.62 -17.84 4.11
CA ALA A 156 6.36 -16.44 4.42
C ALA A 156 5.46 -15.74 3.40
N ILE A 157 5.55 -16.08 2.11
CA ILE A 157 4.73 -15.44 1.09
C ILE A 157 3.30 -15.95 1.18
N GLU A 158 3.10 -17.26 1.33
CA GLU A 158 1.76 -17.81 1.57
C GLU A 158 1.15 -17.24 2.83
N TRP A 159 1.93 -17.18 3.92
CA TRP A 159 1.51 -16.56 5.17
C TRP A 159 1.10 -15.11 4.90
N ALA A 160 1.95 -14.28 4.28
CA ALA A 160 1.69 -12.87 4.05
C ALA A 160 0.44 -12.60 3.22
N LEU A 161 0.19 -13.41 2.17
CA LEU A 161 -0.75 -13.06 1.12
C LEU A 161 -2.08 -13.84 1.17
N GLU A 162 -2.09 -15.09 1.64
CA GLU A 162 -3.26 -15.99 1.54
C GLU A 162 -3.84 -16.11 0.11
N ASP A 163 -2.98 -16.00 -0.90
CA ASP A 163 -3.40 -15.96 -2.30
C ASP A 163 -3.83 -17.33 -2.84
N LYS A 164 -3.50 -18.43 -2.16
CA LYS A 164 -4.03 -19.78 -2.48
C LYS A 164 -5.27 -20.16 -1.67
N GLY A 165 -5.79 -19.27 -0.84
CA GLY A 165 -6.96 -19.53 -0.01
C GLY A 165 -6.70 -19.27 1.48
N GLU A 166 -7.75 -19.44 2.28
CA GLU A 166 -7.68 -19.18 3.72
C GLU A 166 -6.84 -20.25 4.42
N ILE A 167 -5.93 -19.79 5.27
CA ILE A 167 -5.10 -20.68 6.09
C ILE A 167 -5.90 -21.04 7.34
N THR A 168 -6.68 -22.12 7.24
CA THR A 168 -7.56 -22.59 8.31
C THR A 168 -6.87 -23.52 9.33
N SER A 169 -5.62 -23.92 9.07
CA SER A 169 -4.86 -24.87 9.91
C SER A 169 -3.52 -24.29 10.35
N GLY A 170 -3.54 -23.45 11.39
CA GLY A 170 -2.39 -23.15 12.23
C GLY A 170 -2.32 -24.12 13.41
N ILE A 171 -1.10 -24.39 13.88
CA ILE A 171 -0.79 -25.19 15.09
C ILE A 171 -1.56 -24.72 16.34
N ASP A 172 -2.02 -23.48 16.30
CA ASP A 172 -2.59 -22.67 17.36
C ASP A 172 -4.13 -22.54 17.29
N GLN A 173 -4.81 -23.10 16.27
CA GLN A 173 -6.24 -22.83 16.00
C GLN A 173 -6.59 -21.33 15.89
N LEU A 174 -5.59 -20.45 15.83
CA LEU A 174 -5.78 -19.02 15.62
C LEU A 174 -5.84 -18.79 14.10
N PRO A 175 -7.00 -18.41 13.53
CA PRO A 175 -7.06 -18.03 12.12
C PRO A 175 -6.13 -16.84 11.89
N LYS A 176 -5.41 -16.84 10.75
CA LYS A 176 -4.74 -15.62 10.29
C LYS A 176 -5.82 -14.60 9.96
N ASN A 177 -5.74 -13.42 10.55
CA ASN A 177 -6.78 -12.37 10.43
C ASN A 177 -6.26 -11.05 9.83
N TYR A 178 -4.97 -11.01 9.47
CA TYR A 178 -4.23 -9.79 9.10
C TYR A 178 -3.27 -10.02 7.92
N SER A 179 -3.60 -10.95 7.00
CA SER A 179 -2.89 -11.09 5.72
C SER A 179 -3.20 -9.93 4.75
N PHE A 180 -2.48 -9.86 3.62
CA PHE A 180 -2.78 -8.92 2.54
C PHE A 180 -4.24 -9.06 2.07
N ARG A 181 -4.71 -10.31 1.88
CA ARG A 181 -6.08 -10.61 1.49
C ARG A 181 -7.10 -10.18 2.55
N ASP A 182 -6.80 -10.40 3.83
CA ASP A 182 -7.66 -9.91 4.91
C ASP A 182 -7.75 -8.39 4.89
N GLY A 183 -6.60 -7.72 4.68
CA GLY A 183 -6.52 -6.28 4.58
C GLY A 183 -7.37 -5.70 3.45
N THR A 184 -7.28 -6.27 2.24
CA THR A 184 -8.12 -5.82 1.11
C THR A 184 -9.60 -6.09 1.38
N TYR A 185 -9.94 -7.23 1.99
CA TYR A 185 -11.29 -7.52 2.45
C TYR A 185 -11.80 -6.50 3.48
N TRP A 186 -10.97 -6.11 4.45
CA TRP A 186 -11.33 -5.10 5.45
C TRP A 186 -11.51 -3.70 4.83
N ILE A 187 -10.76 -3.34 3.80
CA ILE A 187 -11.00 -2.11 3.02
C ILE A 187 -12.38 -2.15 2.38
N VAL A 188 -12.77 -3.25 1.73
CA VAL A 188 -14.10 -3.38 1.13
C VAL A 188 -15.17 -3.22 2.21
N LYS A 189 -15.03 -3.92 3.34
CA LYS A 189 -15.96 -3.78 4.47
C LYS A 189 -16.06 -2.36 5.01
N ALA A 190 -14.95 -1.64 5.09
CA ALA A 190 -14.94 -0.26 5.53
C ALA A 190 -15.68 0.67 4.55
N PHE A 191 -15.42 0.53 3.25
CA PHE A 191 -16.08 1.35 2.22
C PHE A 191 -17.60 1.12 2.20
N GLU A 192 -18.04 -0.14 2.37
CA GLU A 192 -19.44 -0.54 2.35
C GLU A 192 -20.18 -0.34 3.69
N ALA A 193 -19.46 -0.10 4.79
CA ALA A 193 -20.05 0.07 6.11
C ALA A 193 -20.98 1.30 6.18
N LYS A 194 -22.18 1.13 6.73
CA LYS A 194 -23.18 2.20 6.82
C LYS A 194 -22.95 3.16 7.97
N ASN A 195 -22.26 2.73 9.01
CA ASN A 195 -21.93 3.56 10.17
C ASN A 195 -20.41 3.79 10.26
N GLU A 196 -20.05 4.89 10.90
CA GLU A 196 -18.66 5.35 11.01
C GLU A 196 -17.83 4.50 11.98
N THR A 197 -18.46 3.93 13.01
CA THR A 197 -17.78 3.07 13.99
C THR A 197 -17.24 1.79 13.35
N ASP A 198 -18.09 1.05 12.63
CA ASP A 198 -17.69 -0.19 11.95
C ASP A 198 -16.65 0.10 10.87
N ARG A 199 -16.83 1.18 10.11
CA ARG A 199 -15.86 1.66 9.13
C ARG A 199 -14.48 1.88 9.75
N ASN A 200 -14.43 2.56 10.89
CA ASN A 200 -13.17 2.84 11.57
C ASN A 200 -12.52 1.57 12.12
N ILE A 201 -13.31 0.62 12.62
CA ILE A 201 -12.81 -0.70 13.07
C ILE A 201 -12.24 -1.49 11.90
N PHE A 202 -12.96 -1.56 10.78
CA PHE A 202 -12.47 -2.26 9.59
C PHE A 202 -11.22 -1.60 9.01
N MET A 203 -11.16 -0.26 8.98
CA MET A 203 -9.94 0.43 8.54
C MET A 203 -8.76 0.20 9.48
N ALA A 204 -8.95 0.13 10.80
CA ALA A 204 -7.87 -0.23 11.72
C ALA A 204 -7.29 -1.62 11.40
N LYS A 205 -8.17 -2.60 11.13
CA LYS A 205 -7.75 -3.95 10.71
C LYS A 205 -7.03 -3.93 9.37
N ALA A 206 -7.51 -3.16 8.40
CA ALA A 206 -6.84 -3.01 7.11
C ALA A 206 -5.42 -2.44 7.25
N TRP A 207 -5.25 -1.37 8.03
CA TRP A 207 -3.93 -0.76 8.25
C TRP A 207 -2.97 -1.68 8.99
N ARG A 208 -3.44 -2.41 10.00
CA ARG A 208 -2.65 -3.44 10.66
C ARG A 208 -2.23 -4.55 9.70
N SER A 209 -3.15 -5.02 8.86
CA SER A 209 -2.88 -6.06 7.85
C SER A 209 -1.83 -5.62 6.83
N LEU A 210 -1.87 -4.36 6.41
CA LEU A 210 -0.80 -3.80 5.58
C LEU A 210 0.54 -3.86 6.30
N GLY A 211 0.58 -3.47 7.58
CA GLY A 211 1.78 -3.53 8.39
C GLY A 211 2.35 -4.95 8.57
N GLU A 212 1.52 -5.94 8.87
CA GLU A 212 1.95 -7.35 8.98
C GLU A 212 2.38 -7.92 7.62
N THR A 213 1.80 -7.46 6.51
CA THR A 213 2.28 -7.83 5.17
C THR A 213 3.65 -7.22 4.87
N LEU A 214 3.84 -5.94 5.22
CA LEU A 214 5.09 -5.22 5.02
C LEU A 214 6.23 -5.80 5.88
N HIS A 215 5.90 -6.32 7.07
CA HIS A 215 6.82 -7.10 7.90
C HIS A 215 7.46 -8.25 7.11
N LEU A 216 6.61 -9.15 6.61
CA LEU A 216 7.04 -10.34 5.87
C LEU A 216 7.71 -9.99 4.54
N TYR A 217 7.37 -8.83 3.95
CA TYR A 217 8.10 -8.31 2.80
C TYR A 217 9.52 -7.87 3.19
N GLY A 218 9.68 -7.29 4.37
CA GLY A 218 10.97 -6.98 4.99
C GLY A 218 11.83 -8.22 5.17
N ASP A 219 11.24 -9.34 5.61
CA ASP A 219 11.95 -10.62 5.76
C ASP A 219 12.54 -11.14 4.45
N MET A 220 11.92 -10.83 3.30
CA MET A 220 12.48 -11.21 2.00
C MET A 220 13.79 -10.46 1.70
N GLY A 221 14.07 -9.37 2.42
CA GLY A 221 15.33 -8.64 2.44
C GLY A 221 16.35 -9.16 3.46
N LEU A 222 16.03 -10.21 4.23
CA LEU A 222 16.92 -10.79 5.24
C LEU A 222 17.48 -12.14 4.79
N PRO A 223 18.82 -12.31 4.70
CA PRO A 223 19.42 -13.54 4.20
C PRO A 223 19.01 -14.80 4.97
N CYS A 224 18.85 -14.73 6.31
CA CYS A 224 18.47 -15.88 7.11
C CYS A 224 17.07 -16.41 6.78
N HIS A 225 16.10 -15.50 6.59
CA HIS A 225 14.71 -15.80 6.24
C HIS A 225 14.56 -16.45 4.86
N VAL A 226 15.38 -16.02 3.89
CA VAL A 226 15.29 -16.56 2.52
C VAL A 226 16.23 -17.72 2.24
N ARG A 227 17.14 -18.04 3.17
CA ARG A 227 18.08 -19.15 3.04
C ARG A 227 17.79 -20.27 4.03
N ASN A 228 16.60 -20.31 4.62
CA ASN A 228 16.23 -21.32 5.62
C ASN A 228 17.36 -21.54 6.63
N ASP A 229 17.76 -20.47 7.29
CA ASP A 229 18.77 -20.45 8.34
C ASP A 229 18.07 -20.10 9.66
N GLY A 230 17.37 -21.10 10.20
CA GLY A 230 16.58 -20.99 11.41
C GLY A 230 17.44 -21.18 12.64
N HIS A 231 17.52 -20.14 13.46
CA HIS A 231 18.27 -20.15 14.72
C HIS A 231 17.28 -20.03 15.89
N PRO A 232 16.50 -21.08 16.20
CA PRO A 232 15.59 -21.01 17.31
C PRO A 232 16.40 -20.75 18.59
N PRO A 233 15.94 -19.87 19.49
CA PRO A 233 16.58 -19.67 20.77
C PRO A 233 16.79 -21.02 21.46
N TYR A 234 17.93 -21.24 22.11
CA TYR A 234 18.26 -22.54 22.70
C TYR A 234 17.30 -22.89 23.85
N ILE A 235 16.16 -23.55 23.55
CA ILE A 235 15.04 -23.84 24.49
C ILE A 235 15.40 -24.88 25.59
N GLY A 236 16.70 -25.12 25.84
CA GLY A 236 17.22 -26.16 26.73
C GLY A 236 17.05 -25.94 28.23
N LEU A 237 16.52 -24.80 28.70
CA LEU A 237 16.32 -24.52 30.14
C LEU A 237 14.92 -24.05 30.53
N SER A 238 14.00 -23.81 29.58
CA SER A 238 12.65 -23.31 29.87
C SER A 238 11.63 -24.44 30.09
N GLY A 239 12.05 -25.49 30.82
CA GLY A 239 11.14 -26.50 31.33
C GLY A 239 10.36 -25.96 32.52
N ASN A 240 9.30 -25.18 32.27
CA ASN A 240 8.14 -24.98 33.13
C ASN A 240 8.38 -25.10 34.66
N ILE A 241 9.31 -24.32 35.22
CA ILE A 241 9.33 -24.05 36.65
C ILE A 241 8.55 -22.75 36.81
N GLY A 242 7.28 -22.85 37.22
CA GLY A 242 6.37 -21.73 37.45
C GLY A 242 6.82 -20.84 38.61
N LEU A 243 7.93 -20.15 38.42
CA LEU A 243 8.47 -19.14 39.31
C LEU A 243 8.33 -17.77 38.62
N PRO A 244 7.49 -16.86 39.15
CA PRO A 244 7.44 -15.48 38.69
C PRO A 244 8.85 -14.87 38.72
N GLY A 245 9.31 -14.32 37.60
CA GLY A 245 10.65 -13.74 37.43
C GLY A 245 11.64 -14.57 36.61
N LEU A 246 11.36 -15.84 36.32
CA LEU A 246 12.21 -16.66 35.44
C LEU A 246 11.94 -16.42 33.94
N SER A 247 10.73 -16.01 33.56
CA SER A 247 10.39 -15.64 32.17
C SER A 247 11.17 -14.41 31.71
N GLU A 248 11.26 -13.39 32.56
CA GLU A 248 12.09 -12.20 32.33
C GLU A 248 13.58 -12.55 32.22
N TRP A 249 14.05 -13.54 32.99
CA TRP A 249 15.42 -14.03 32.92
C TRP A 249 15.70 -14.85 31.66
N ILE A 250 14.71 -15.59 31.17
CA ILE A 250 14.75 -16.37 29.93
C ILE A 250 14.68 -15.45 28.71
N ASP A 251 13.82 -14.42 28.71
CA ASP A 251 13.80 -13.36 27.69
C ASP A 251 15.13 -12.58 27.67
N TRP A 252 15.69 -12.29 28.84
CA TRP A 252 17.04 -11.69 28.94
C TRP A 252 18.12 -12.64 28.43
N TYR A 253 18.03 -13.94 28.71
CA TYR A 253 18.97 -14.96 28.23
C TYR A 253 18.87 -15.17 26.71
N TYR A 254 17.67 -15.12 26.11
CA TYR A 254 17.47 -15.23 24.67
C TYR A 254 17.74 -13.97 23.89
N GLY A 255 17.56 -12.81 24.52
CA GLY A 255 18.30 -11.62 24.15
C GLY A 255 19.78 -12.00 24.12
N VAL A 256 20.45 -12.07 25.27
CA VAL A 256 21.91 -12.14 25.39
C VAL A 256 22.61 -13.29 24.62
N PHE A 257 21.95 -14.42 24.35
CA PHE A 257 22.55 -15.61 23.75
C PHE A 257 21.84 -16.17 22.49
N GLY A 258 20.83 -15.48 21.93
CA GLY A 258 20.42 -15.78 20.56
C GLY A 258 21.61 -15.63 19.60
N GLU A 259 21.56 -16.20 18.41
CA GLU A 259 22.40 -15.76 17.28
C GLU A 259 21.60 -14.68 16.56
N PRO A 260 21.62 -13.42 17.04
CA PRO A 260 20.88 -12.36 16.39
C PRO A 260 21.39 -12.18 14.97
N ASP A 261 20.47 -11.90 14.05
CA ASP A 261 20.84 -11.39 12.73
C ASP A 261 21.32 -9.94 12.92
N PRO A 262 22.61 -9.61 12.74
CA PRO A 262 23.13 -8.27 13.00
C PRO A 262 22.62 -7.24 11.98
N THR A 263 21.86 -7.67 10.97
CA THR A 263 21.19 -6.81 9.99
C THR A 263 20.06 -5.99 10.65
N GLU A 264 19.51 -6.46 11.78
CA GLU A 264 18.31 -5.88 12.40
C GLU A 264 18.60 -4.62 13.26
N ASP A 265 19.73 -4.57 13.99
CA ASP A 265 20.12 -3.37 14.76
C ASP A 265 20.47 -2.15 13.89
N PHE A 266 20.83 -2.37 12.61
CA PHE A 266 21.32 -1.29 11.75
C PHE A 266 20.26 -0.20 11.55
N ILE A 267 18.97 -0.56 11.66
CA ILE A 267 17.87 0.35 11.40
C ILE A 267 17.79 1.50 12.40
N ARG A 268 18.06 1.23 13.69
CA ARG A 268 17.90 2.24 14.75
C ARG A 268 18.87 3.42 14.63
N SER A 269 19.99 3.27 13.91
CA SER A 269 21.06 4.28 13.90
C SER A 269 21.25 5.05 12.59
N ARG A 270 20.76 4.60 11.41
CA ARG A 270 21.26 5.14 10.11
C ARG A 270 20.32 5.15 8.88
N THR A 271 19.01 5.05 9.01
CA THR A 271 18.12 4.56 7.93
C THR A 271 17.54 5.53 6.90
N GLN A 272 18.19 6.66 6.61
CA GLN A 272 17.91 7.36 5.32
C GLN A 272 19.16 7.78 4.56
N THR A 273 20.35 7.73 5.17
CA THR A 273 21.53 8.40 4.63
C THR A 273 22.67 7.46 4.24
N HIS A 274 22.61 6.17 4.55
CA HIS A 274 23.72 5.24 4.30
C HIS A 274 23.24 3.99 3.54
N GLY A 275 23.61 3.93 2.27
CA GLY A 275 23.30 2.80 1.39
C GLY A 275 22.81 3.23 0.02
N THR A 276 22.76 2.30 -0.93
CA THR A 276 22.21 2.52 -2.26
C THR A 276 21.39 1.31 -2.66
N ALA A 277 20.15 1.53 -3.09
CA ALA A 277 19.28 0.46 -3.54
C ALA A 277 19.85 -0.21 -4.80
N CYS A 278 19.60 -1.51 -4.96
CA CYS A 278 19.80 -2.18 -6.23
C CYS A 278 18.68 -1.76 -7.20
N ASN A 279 18.98 -0.83 -8.10
CA ASN A 279 17.97 -0.23 -8.98
C ASN A 279 17.40 -1.25 -9.96
N GLU A 280 18.20 -2.23 -10.40
CA GLU A 280 17.78 -3.30 -11.30
C GLU A 280 16.64 -4.12 -10.67
N VAL A 281 16.78 -4.49 -9.40
CA VAL A 281 15.76 -5.24 -8.63
C VAL A 281 14.52 -4.38 -8.39
N VAL A 282 14.70 -3.10 -8.05
CA VAL A 282 13.57 -2.17 -7.88
C VAL A 282 12.78 -2.02 -9.19
N GLN A 283 13.46 -1.96 -10.34
CA GLN A 283 12.84 -1.88 -11.66
C GLN A 283 12.12 -3.18 -12.05
N GLU A 284 12.70 -4.34 -11.73
CA GLU A 284 12.05 -5.64 -11.93
C GLU A 284 10.76 -5.73 -11.10
N ILE A 285 10.83 -5.35 -9.82
CA ILE A 285 9.67 -5.30 -8.92
C ILE A 285 8.60 -4.31 -9.42
N ALA A 286 9.00 -3.18 -10.00
CA ALA A 286 8.07 -2.21 -10.57
C ALA A 286 7.22 -2.80 -11.72
N GLN A 287 7.74 -3.82 -12.41
CA GLN A 287 7.08 -4.52 -13.51
C GLN A 287 6.33 -5.79 -13.08
N ALA A 288 6.47 -6.20 -11.82
CA ALA A 288 5.83 -7.40 -11.28
C ALA A 288 4.29 -7.31 -11.41
N THR A 289 3.66 -8.43 -11.77
CA THR A 289 2.22 -8.50 -12.05
C THR A 289 1.36 -8.81 -10.84
N SER A 290 1.93 -9.39 -9.78
CA SER A 290 1.22 -9.75 -8.55
C SER A 290 2.03 -9.40 -7.30
N ALA A 291 1.37 -9.33 -6.13
CA ALA A 291 2.06 -9.19 -4.85
C ALA A 291 3.03 -10.36 -4.59
N ARG A 292 2.67 -11.59 -5.00
CA ARG A 292 3.55 -12.78 -4.87
C ARG A 292 4.84 -12.63 -5.66
N ASP A 293 4.77 -12.12 -6.89
CA ASP A 293 5.95 -11.87 -7.71
C ASP A 293 6.89 -10.86 -7.03
N ILE A 294 6.34 -9.80 -6.43
CA ILE A 294 7.11 -8.77 -5.71
C ILE A 294 7.92 -9.40 -4.56
N PHE A 295 7.29 -10.25 -3.75
CA PHE A 295 7.97 -10.99 -2.69
C PHE A 295 9.03 -11.95 -3.25
N HIS A 296 8.67 -12.73 -4.28
CA HIS A 296 9.55 -13.75 -4.85
C HIS A 296 10.82 -13.14 -5.48
N ILE A 297 10.69 -12.01 -6.19
CA ILE A 297 11.83 -11.29 -6.77
C ILE A 297 12.78 -10.83 -5.67
N MET A 298 12.25 -10.17 -4.62
CA MET A 298 13.07 -9.72 -3.49
C MET A 298 13.78 -10.90 -2.82
N ALA A 299 13.04 -11.98 -2.53
CA ALA A 299 13.61 -13.15 -1.87
C ALA A 299 14.71 -13.82 -2.71
N THR A 300 14.48 -13.93 -4.02
CA THR A 300 15.45 -14.49 -4.97
C THR A 300 16.70 -13.64 -5.05
N PHE A 301 16.55 -12.31 -5.09
CA PHE A 301 17.68 -11.39 -5.06
C PHE A 301 18.50 -11.57 -3.77
N THR A 302 17.85 -11.52 -2.61
CA THR A 302 18.52 -11.67 -1.31
C THR A 302 19.21 -13.03 -1.19
N ASN A 303 18.51 -14.12 -1.53
CA ASN A 303 19.06 -15.48 -1.49
C ASN A 303 20.29 -15.62 -2.39
N ASN A 304 20.23 -15.15 -3.63
CA ASN A 304 21.32 -15.37 -4.59
C ASN A 304 22.58 -14.55 -4.30
N ASN A 305 22.46 -13.43 -3.59
CA ASN A 305 23.53 -12.44 -3.48
C ASN A 305 24.13 -12.30 -2.08
N PHE A 306 23.46 -12.79 -1.04
CA PHE A 306 23.88 -12.58 0.34
C PHE A 306 24.01 -13.88 1.13
N PHE A 307 24.92 -13.89 2.11
CA PHE A 307 25.03 -14.96 3.09
C PHE A 307 24.29 -14.57 4.36
N SER A 308 23.72 -15.57 5.02
CA SER A 308 23.56 -15.56 6.47
C SER A 308 24.75 -16.28 7.12
N ASP A 309 24.96 -16.10 8.43
CA ASP A 309 26.12 -16.69 9.12
C ASP A 309 26.16 -18.22 8.98
N GLY A 310 25.00 -18.87 9.09
CA GLY A 310 24.88 -20.31 8.98
C GLY A 310 25.05 -20.86 7.57
N THR A 311 24.93 -20.04 6.51
CA THR A 311 24.85 -20.50 5.12
C THR A 311 26.09 -20.22 4.26
N ILE A 312 27.19 -19.77 4.88
CA ILE A 312 28.45 -19.51 4.18
C ILE A 312 29.02 -20.82 3.62
N TYR A 313 29.21 -20.87 2.30
CA TYR A 313 29.73 -22.03 1.58
C TYR A 313 30.69 -21.60 0.46
N GLY A 314 31.73 -22.39 0.21
CA GLY A 314 32.63 -22.18 -0.94
C GLY A 314 34.09 -22.51 -0.64
N THR A 315 34.99 -21.73 -1.24
CA THR A 315 36.44 -21.87 -1.07
C THR A 315 37.00 -20.60 -0.43
N GLY A 316 37.49 -20.73 0.81
CA GLY A 316 38.12 -19.65 1.53
C GLY A 316 39.61 -19.52 1.23
N ARG A 317 40.27 -18.67 2.02
CA ARG A 317 41.68 -18.32 1.93
C ARG A 317 42.62 -19.53 1.78
N ASN A 318 43.61 -19.50 0.90
CA ASN A 318 44.53 -20.61 0.65
C ASN A 318 43.84 -21.90 0.17
N GLY A 319 42.62 -21.80 -0.36
CA GLY A 319 41.92 -22.94 -0.95
C GLY A 319 41.24 -23.88 0.04
N TYR A 320 41.01 -23.49 1.30
CA TYR A 320 40.25 -24.36 2.22
C TYR A 320 38.78 -24.41 1.83
N SER A 321 38.18 -25.60 1.92
CA SER A 321 36.75 -25.77 1.71
C SER A 321 35.99 -25.28 2.95
N VAL A 322 35.04 -24.36 2.73
CA VAL A 322 34.08 -23.90 3.73
C VAL A 322 32.80 -24.72 3.57
N LYS A 323 32.33 -25.33 4.66
CA LYS A 323 31.03 -26.02 4.72
C LYS A 323 30.08 -25.23 5.61
N PRO A 324 28.85 -24.94 5.18
CA PRO A 324 27.93 -24.14 5.98
C PRO A 324 27.53 -24.88 7.26
N LEU A 325 27.17 -24.12 8.30
CA LEU A 325 26.67 -24.65 9.56
C LEU A 325 25.25 -25.18 9.37
N ALA A 326 24.41 -24.39 8.70
CA ALA A 326 23.12 -24.82 8.20
C ALA A 326 23.32 -25.68 6.95
N ARG A 327 22.69 -26.86 6.94
CA ARG A 327 22.64 -27.76 5.76
C ARG A 327 24.03 -28.11 5.19
N PRO A 328 24.96 -28.64 6.00
CA PRO A 328 26.34 -28.93 5.56
C PRO A 328 26.46 -29.91 4.39
N ASN A 329 25.40 -30.69 4.11
CA ASN A 329 25.34 -31.70 3.05
C ASN A 329 24.55 -31.24 1.82
N ASN A 330 23.87 -30.09 1.87
CA ASN A 330 23.05 -29.55 0.79
C ASN A 330 23.14 -28.01 0.78
N PRO A 331 24.33 -27.45 0.51
CA PRO A 331 24.57 -26.01 0.56
C PRO A 331 23.89 -25.29 -0.62
N TYR A 332 23.50 -24.04 -0.42
CA TYR A 332 23.10 -23.17 -1.52
C TYR A 332 24.26 -22.96 -2.51
N THR A 333 23.90 -22.87 -3.79
CA THR A 333 24.86 -22.75 -4.90
C THR A 333 25.16 -21.30 -5.28
N SER A 334 24.54 -20.32 -4.60
CA SER A 334 24.84 -18.89 -4.73
C SER A 334 24.47 -18.17 -3.44
N PRO A 335 25.19 -17.12 -3.03
CA PRO A 335 26.54 -16.84 -3.51
C PRO A 335 27.51 -17.96 -3.05
N VAL A 336 28.65 -18.13 -3.72
CA VAL A 336 29.68 -19.13 -3.36
C VAL A 336 30.96 -18.41 -3.06
N LEU A 337 31.45 -18.54 -1.82
CA LEU A 337 32.64 -17.85 -1.32
C LEU A 337 33.84 -18.15 -2.21
N SER A 338 34.56 -17.08 -2.59
CA SER A 338 35.83 -17.16 -3.32
C SER A 338 36.74 -16.01 -2.88
N GLU A 339 38.06 -16.18 -2.98
CA GLU A 339 39.01 -15.08 -2.80
C GLU A 339 39.00 -14.08 -3.96
N SER A 340 38.60 -14.53 -5.16
CA SER A 340 38.67 -13.71 -6.38
C SER A 340 37.76 -14.25 -7.50
N GLY A 341 37.45 -13.38 -8.47
CA GLY A 341 36.70 -13.74 -9.67
C GLY A 341 35.18 -13.75 -9.44
N GLY A 342 34.41 -13.57 -10.51
CA GLY A 342 32.94 -13.59 -10.44
C GLY A 342 32.34 -12.58 -9.46
N GLY A 343 32.96 -11.40 -9.30
CA GLY A 343 32.52 -10.37 -8.33
C GLY A 343 33.22 -10.44 -6.97
N TRP A 344 33.94 -11.53 -6.67
CA TRP A 344 34.64 -11.68 -5.39
C TRP A 344 35.98 -10.93 -5.33
N SER A 345 36.28 -10.40 -4.15
CA SER A 345 37.64 -9.98 -3.76
C SER A 345 37.87 -10.18 -2.27
N TYR A 346 39.11 -10.46 -1.88
CA TYR A 346 39.49 -10.68 -0.48
C TYR A 346 40.56 -9.68 -0.02
N ASP A 347 40.35 -9.03 1.12
CA ASP A 347 41.33 -8.16 1.77
C ASP A 347 42.06 -8.87 2.91
N LYS A 348 43.33 -9.19 2.66
CA LYS A 348 44.23 -9.85 3.61
C LYS A 348 44.54 -9.03 4.87
N LYS A 349 44.36 -7.70 4.84
CA LYS A 349 44.63 -6.83 5.99
C LYS A 349 43.49 -6.85 6.99
N THR A 350 42.26 -6.88 6.48
CA THR A 350 41.05 -6.84 7.30
C THR A 350 40.38 -8.20 7.43
N TYR A 351 40.94 -9.24 6.80
CA TYR A 351 40.39 -10.60 6.83
C TYR A 351 38.96 -10.64 6.28
N THR A 352 38.66 -9.84 5.26
CA THR A 352 37.29 -9.60 4.80
C THR A 352 37.09 -10.04 3.35
N TYR A 353 36.04 -10.82 3.12
CA TYR A 353 35.56 -11.13 1.78
C TYR A 353 34.55 -10.08 1.34
N TYR A 354 34.69 -9.66 0.09
CA TYR A 354 33.79 -8.74 -0.57
C TYR A 354 33.18 -9.39 -1.79
N TYR A 355 31.94 -9.04 -2.06
CA TYR A 355 31.21 -9.44 -3.26
C TYR A 355 30.59 -8.21 -3.92
N ASP A 356 30.64 -8.14 -5.25
CA ASP A 356 29.97 -7.10 -6.01
C ASP A 356 28.47 -7.42 -6.14
N VAL A 357 27.64 -6.56 -5.57
CA VAL A 357 26.18 -6.67 -5.68
C VAL A 357 25.66 -5.38 -6.26
N CYS A 358 25.09 -5.45 -7.48
CA CYS A 358 24.57 -4.30 -8.21
C CYS A 358 25.60 -3.16 -8.34
N GLY A 359 26.86 -3.51 -8.65
CA GLY A 359 27.96 -2.56 -8.78
C GLY A 359 28.48 -1.98 -7.47
N GLN A 360 28.03 -2.52 -6.33
CA GLN A 360 28.47 -2.10 -5.00
C GLN A 360 29.35 -3.17 -4.37
N LYS A 361 30.50 -2.76 -3.83
CA LYS A 361 31.42 -3.65 -3.12
C LYS A 361 30.94 -3.89 -1.69
N VAL A 362 30.29 -5.02 -1.45
CA VAL A 362 29.68 -5.39 -0.17
C VAL A 362 30.61 -6.29 0.64
N LYS A 363 30.76 -6.05 1.95
CA LYS A 363 31.44 -6.97 2.88
C LYS A 363 30.50 -8.12 3.22
N MET A 364 30.93 -9.33 2.92
CA MET A 364 30.10 -10.53 3.03
C MET A 364 30.35 -11.29 4.34
N CYS A 365 31.62 -11.55 4.66
CA CYS A 365 32.03 -12.26 5.87
C CYS A 365 33.53 -12.04 6.14
N LYS A 366 33.99 -12.48 7.32
CA LYS A 366 35.41 -12.44 7.72
C LYS A 366 35.96 -13.82 8.04
N ASP A 367 37.21 -14.11 7.67
CA ASP A 367 37.88 -15.39 7.97
C ASP A 367 38.40 -15.51 9.41
N CYS A 368 38.38 -14.46 10.24
CA CYS A 368 38.98 -14.46 11.59
C CYS A 368 38.11 -13.73 12.63
N TYR A 369 37.85 -14.36 13.79
CA TYR A 369 37.18 -13.74 14.95
C TYR A 369 38.16 -12.87 15.77
N TYR A 370 37.64 -11.83 16.45
CA TYR A 370 38.43 -10.82 17.19
C TYR A 370 39.36 -11.38 18.29
N PHE A 371 39.09 -12.59 18.80
CA PHE A 371 39.92 -13.23 19.83
C PHE A 371 40.98 -14.16 19.21
N ASP A 372 42.13 -13.53 18.94
CA ASP A 372 43.49 -14.07 18.92
C ASP A 372 43.82 -15.24 17.96
N HIS A 373 44.43 -14.81 16.86
CA HIS A 373 45.34 -15.48 15.93
C HIS A 373 46.39 -16.44 16.54
N LYS A 374 46.58 -16.47 17.87
CA LYS A 374 47.49 -17.39 18.56
C LYS A 374 46.85 -18.67 19.10
N TRP A 375 45.53 -18.73 19.25
CA TRP A 375 44.82 -19.90 19.78
C TRP A 375 43.69 -20.28 18.81
N ASP A 376 44.08 -20.92 17.70
CA ASP A 376 43.24 -21.42 16.60
C ASP A 376 42.31 -22.59 17.04
N TRP A 377 41.41 -22.34 17.99
CA TRP A 377 40.36 -23.32 18.33
C TRP A 377 39.01 -23.02 17.67
N ARG A 378 38.81 -21.79 17.14
CA ARG A 378 37.70 -21.40 16.26
C ARG A 378 38.14 -20.85 14.89
N GLY A 379 39.45 -20.75 14.61
CA GLY A 379 40.04 -19.96 13.52
C GLY A 379 39.97 -20.54 12.11
N LYS A 380 38.86 -21.20 11.74
CA LYS A 380 38.70 -21.80 10.40
C LYS A 380 37.36 -21.57 9.71
N PHE A 381 36.38 -20.98 10.40
CA PHE A 381 35.07 -20.73 9.81
C PHE A 381 34.87 -19.23 9.56
N PRO A 382 34.57 -18.80 8.33
CA PRO A 382 34.16 -17.43 8.07
C PRO A 382 32.88 -17.10 8.84
N HIS A 383 32.68 -15.85 9.23
CA HIS A 383 31.47 -15.41 9.92
C HIS A 383 31.02 -14.02 9.46
N VAL A 384 29.73 -13.75 9.58
CA VAL A 384 29.11 -12.45 9.36
C VAL A 384 29.18 -11.66 10.68
N ASP A 385 30.15 -10.77 10.80
CA ASP A 385 30.20 -9.84 11.93
C ASP A 385 29.36 -8.59 11.68
N LYS A 386 29.27 -7.71 12.70
CA LYS A 386 28.62 -6.40 12.62
C LYS A 386 28.85 -5.70 11.30
N GLU A 387 30.12 -5.53 10.94
CA GLU A 387 30.53 -4.71 9.81
C GLU A 387 30.11 -5.32 8.48
N CYS A 388 30.08 -6.66 8.40
CA CYS A 388 29.53 -7.37 7.25
C CYS A 388 28.01 -7.18 7.16
N SER A 389 27.26 -7.39 8.25
CA SER A 389 25.81 -7.16 8.27
C SER A 389 25.44 -5.72 7.92
N GLU A 390 26.12 -4.72 8.48
CA GLU A 390 25.91 -3.31 8.14
C GLU A 390 26.19 -3.05 6.66
N SER A 391 27.21 -3.71 6.08
CA SER A 391 27.51 -3.58 4.67
C SER A 391 26.46 -4.24 3.78
N MET A 392 25.93 -5.40 4.14
CA MET A 392 24.85 -6.07 3.40
C MET A 392 23.55 -5.27 3.50
N ALA A 393 23.21 -4.80 4.70
CA ALA A 393 22.05 -3.94 4.99
C ALA A 393 22.06 -2.65 4.15
N SER A 394 23.25 -2.09 3.86
CA SER A 394 23.40 -0.89 3.03
C SER A 394 22.92 -1.05 1.58
N VAL A 395 22.72 -2.30 1.12
CA VAL A 395 22.09 -2.61 -0.17
C VAL A 395 20.66 -3.12 0.05
N LEU A 396 20.48 -4.07 0.97
CA LEU A 396 19.20 -4.75 1.20
C LEU A 396 18.10 -3.78 1.65
N LEU A 397 18.34 -2.98 2.70
CA LEU A 397 17.30 -2.12 3.27
C LEU A 397 16.86 -1.02 2.31
N PRO A 398 17.77 -0.26 1.64
CA PRO A 398 17.34 0.69 0.63
C PRO A 398 16.59 0.00 -0.51
N THR A 399 16.96 -1.22 -0.90
CA THR A 399 16.24 -1.97 -1.95
C THR A 399 14.81 -2.24 -1.51
N VAL A 400 14.61 -2.83 -0.32
CA VAL A 400 13.29 -3.08 0.29
C VAL A 400 12.46 -1.80 0.41
N ILE A 401 13.05 -0.73 0.94
CA ILE A 401 12.36 0.55 1.11
C ILE A 401 11.93 1.14 -0.24
N ASN A 402 12.77 1.05 -1.27
CA ASN A 402 12.48 1.63 -2.59
C ASN A 402 11.51 0.79 -3.42
N SER A 403 11.39 -0.51 -3.14
CA SER A 403 10.49 -1.44 -3.81
C SER A 403 9.13 -1.61 -3.09
N GLY A 404 9.08 -1.43 -1.76
CA GLY A 404 7.86 -1.47 -0.95
C GLY A 404 6.66 -0.67 -1.49
N PRO A 405 6.84 0.53 -2.10
CA PRO A 405 5.74 1.27 -2.73
C PRO A 405 4.95 0.49 -3.78
N TYR A 406 5.59 -0.44 -4.51
CA TYR A 406 4.92 -1.25 -5.53
C TYR A 406 4.04 -2.36 -4.94
N LEU A 407 4.31 -2.77 -3.69
CA LEU A 407 3.42 -3.64 -2.92
C LEU A 407 2.27 -2.82 -2.31
N ILE A 408 2.59 -1.69 -1.67
CA ILE A 408 1.60 -0.82 -1.01
C ILE A 408 0.54 -0.33 -2.00
N LYS A 409 0.93 0.07 -3.23
CA LYS A 409 -0.04 0.55 -4.23
C LYS A 409 -1.11 -0.49 -4.57
N ARG A 410 -0.75 -1.78 -4.56
CA ARG A 410 -1.67 -2.89 -4.87
C ARG A 410 -2.69 -3.13 -3.77
N PHE A 411 -2.37 -2.70 -2.56
CA PHE A 411 -3.23 -2.85 -1.38
C PHE A 411 -4.43 -1.91 -1.40
N PHE A 412 -4.50 -0.92 -2.31
CA PHE A 412 -5.62 0.01 -2.39
C PHE A 412 -6.47 -0.23 -3.64
N PRO A 413 -7.80 -0.12 -3.54
CA PRO A 413 -8.67 -0.24 -4.70
C PRO A 413 -8.51 0.99 -5.59
N LYS A 414 -8.78 0.86 -6.89
CA LYS A 414 -8.82 2.01 -7.82
C LYS A 414 -10.19 2.68 -7.80
N ILE A 415 -10.32 3.80 -7.08
CA ILE A 415 -11.55 4.57 -6.93
C ILE A 415 -11.43 5.93 -7.63
N GLU A 416 -12.46 6.31 -8.37
CA GLU A 416 -12.57 7.63 -9.00
C GLU A 416 -13.91 8.26 -8.61
N LEU A 417 -13.93 9.59 -8.43
CA LEU A 417 -15.15 10.34 -8.16
C LEU A 417 -15.58 11.10 -9.43
N GLU A 418 -16.77 10.79 -9.92
CA GLU A 418 -17.40 11.52 -11.02
C GLU A 418 -18.46 12.47 -10.45
N VAL A 419 -18.32 13.77 -10.74
CA VAL A 419 -19.28 14.80 -10.34
C VAL A 419 -20.14 15.19 -11.55
N ILE A 420 -21.44 14.94 -11.44
CA ILE A 420 -22.44 15.24 -12.47
C ILE A 420 -23.40 16.29 -11.93
N PRO A 421 -23.25 17.56 -12.35
CA PRO A 421 -24.28 18.56 -12.10
C PRO A 421 -25.50 18.30 -13.00
N VAL A 422 -26.68 18.13 -12.42
CA VAL A 422 -27.95 17.93 -13.15
C VAL A 422 -28.85 19.16 -12.99
N ILE A 423 -29.40 19.62 -14.11
CA ILE A 423 -30.35 20.73 -14.16
C ILE A 423 -31.57 20.30 -14.97
N GLU A 424 -32.68 20.05 -14.29
CA GLU A 424 -34.01 20.04 -14.91
C GLU A 424 -34.78 21.29 -14.45
N ALA A 425 -35.84 21.67 -15.19
CA ALA A 425 -36.48 22.99 -15.16
C ALA A 425 -36.76 23.62 -13.77
N MET A 426 -36.83 22.84 -12.68
CA MET A 426 -36.97 23.32 -11.30
C MET A 426 -36.07 22.60 -10.28
N THR A 427 -35.20 21.68 -10.70
CA THR A 427 -34.32 20.91 -9.81
C THR A 427 -32.86 21.25 -10.08
N ARG A 428 -32.12 21.52 -9.00
CA ARG A 428 -30.67 21.71 -9.04
C ARG A 428 -30.08 20.57 -8.25
N GLU A 429 -29.44 19.64 -8.93
CA GLU A 429 -28.89 18.45 -8.27
C GLU A 429 -27.40 18.35 -8.54
N ILE A 430 -26.67 17.91 -7.52
CA ILE A 430 -25.30 17.43 -7.70
C ILE A 430 -25.36 15.92 -7.44
N ILE A 431 -25.00 15.14 -8.46
CA ILE A 431 -24.81 13.70 -8.33
C ILE A 431 -23.31 13.45 -8.28
N VAL A 432 -22.85 12.75 -7.25
CA VAL A 432 -21.47 12.26 -7.16
C VAL A 432 -21.51 10.74 -7.23
N LYS A 433 -20.81 10.17 -8.20
CA LYS A 433 -20.68 8.72 -8.38
C LYS A 433 -19.28 8.27 -8.00
N VAL A 434 -19.20 7.23 -7.17
CA VAL A 434 -17.97 6.55 -6.79
C VAL A 434 -17.78 5.38 -7.74
N LYS A 435 -16.81 5.49 -8.65
CA LYS A 435 -16.48 4.44 -9.62
C LYS A 435 -15.33 3.59 -9.10
N HIS A 436 -15.51 2.28 -9.02
CA HIS A 436 -14.45 1.33 -8.72
C HIS A 436 -14.05 0.57 -9.99
N THR A 437 -12.76 0.56 -10.31
CA THR A 437 -12.21 -0.30 -11.38
C THR A 437 -11.72 -1.60 -10.75
N THR A 438 -12.36 -2.73 -11.08
CA THR A 438 -11.96 -4.04 -10.57
C THR A 438 -10.59 -4.46 -11.10
N ASN A 439 -9.90 -5.29 -10.32
CA ASN A 439 -8.62 -5.89 -10.65
C ASN A 439 -8.47 -7.24 -9.92
N ASP A 440 -7.27 -7.83 -9.97
CA ASP A 440 -7.01 -9.14 -9.35
C ASP A 440 -7.19 -9.14 -7.82
N GLU A 441 -6.90 -8.01 -7.17
CA GLU A 441 -7.05 -7.85 -5.71
C GLU A 441 -8.49 -7.50 -5.30
N TYR A 442 -9.21 -6.78 -6.17
CA TYR A 442 -10.57 -6.32 -5.97
C TYR A 442 -11.48 -6.78 -7.11
N LYS A 443 -11.90 -8.06 -7.02
CA LYS A 443 -12.65 -8.74 -8.08
C LYS A 443 -14.11 -8.31 -8.23
N SER A 444 -14.66 -7.67 -7.20
CA SER A 444 -16.05 -7.17 -7.18
C SER A 444 -16.11 -5.66 -7.03
N GLU A 445 -17.15 -5.05 -7.57
CA GLU A 445 -17.44 -3.63 -7.39
C GLU A 445 -17.62 -3.29 -5.90
N ILE A 446 -17.01 -2.18 -5.46
CA ILE A 446 -17.13 -1.68 -4.08
C ILE A 446 -18.28 -0.69 -4.00
N LYS A 447 -19.26 -0.95 -3.14
CA LYS A 447 -20.45 -0.10 -2.97
C LYS A 447 -20.28 0.89 -1.82
N TYR A 448 -19.68 2.04 -2.09
CA TYR A 448 -19.37 3.01 -1.05
C TYR A 448 -20.61 3.61 -0.36
N ASN A 449 -20.65 3.55 0.98
CA ASN A 449 -21.77 4.02 1.80
C ASN A 449 -21.40 5.15 2.79
N GLY A 450 -20.25 5.81 2.57
CA GLY A 450 -19.71 6.78 3.52
C GLY A 450 -19.87 8.22 3.15
N LYS A 451 -19.32 9.08 4.01
CA LYS A 451 -19.32 10.54 3.81
C LYS A 451 -18.60 10.90 2.52
N ILE A 452 -19.23 11.78 1.75
CA ILE A 452 -18.64 12.52 0.64
C ILE A 452 -18.83 14.00 0.96
N GLU A 453 -17.74 14.76 0.89
CA GLU A 453 -17.72 16.21 1.00
C GLU A 453 -17.78 16.83 -0.40
N VAL A 454 -18.65 17.81 -0.61
CA VAL A 454 -18.75 18.54 -1.88
C VAL A 454 -18.36 19.99 -1.66
N PHE A 455 -17.45 20.48 -2.49
CA PHE A 455 -16.94 21.84 -2.45
C PHE A 455 -17.39 22.59 -3.71
N ILE A 456 -17.78 23.86 -3.50
CA ILE A 456 -18.14 24.79 -4.57
C ILE A 456 -17.20 25.98 -4.48
N ASN A 457 -16.46 26.24 -5.56
CA ASN A 457 -15.41 27.26 -5.62
C ASN A 457 -14.38 27.15 -4.48
N GLY A 458 -13.98 25.91 -4.17
CA GLY A 458 -13.00 25.58 -3.12
C GLY A 458 -13.53 25.71 -1.68
N LYS A 459 -14.83 25.97 -1.48
CA LYS A 459 -15.44 26.01 -0.15
C LYS A 459 -16.34 24.80 0.06
N LYS A 460 -16.14 24.05 1.15
CA LYS A 460 -17.02 22.94 1.53
C LYS A 460 -18.46 23.45 1.70
N LYS A 461 -19.40 22.84 1.01
CA LYS A 461 -20.82 23.23 1.03
C LYS A 461 -21.74 22.12 1.54
N TYR A 462 -21.43 20.88 1.19
CA TYR A 462 -22.25 19.72 1.55
C TYR A 462 -21.37 18.61 2.11
N THR A 463 -21.93 17.80 3.01
CA THR A 463 -21.28 16.61 3.55
C THR A 463 -22.36 15.62 3.90
N GLU A 464 -22.49 14.56 3.12
CA GLU A 464 -23.57 13.57 3.24
C GLU A 464 -23.03 12.18 2.94
N ASN A 465 -23.72 11.14 3.43
CA ASN A 465 -23.35 9.77 3.11
C ASN A 465 -23.83 9.39 1.70
N ALA A 466 -22.95 8.78 0.92
CA ALA A 466 -23.33 8.07 -0.28
C ALA A 466 -24.19 6.84 0.08
N LYS A 467 -24.98 6.40 -0.88
CA LYS A 467 -25.73 5.15 -0.83
C LYS A 467 -25.36 4.32 -2.06
N ASP A 468 -24.79 3.16 -1.81
CA ASP A 468 -24.37 2.20 -2.83
C ASP A 468 -23.52 2.84 -3.96
N GLY A 469 -22.60 3.73 -3.59
CA GLY A 469 -21.68 4.41 -4.50
C GLY A 469 -22.22 5.72 -5.11
N GLU A 470 -23.42 6.18 -4.74
CA GLU A 470 -23.98 7.43 -5.26
C GLU A 470 -24.36 8.39 -4.11
N LEU A 471 -23.95 9.66 -4.22
CA LEU A 471 -24.48 10.75 -3.43
C LEU A 471 -25.30 11.68 -4.32
N LYS A 472 -26.54 11.96 -3.91
CA LYS A 472 -27.42 12.92 -4.57
C LYS A 472 -27.74 14.08 -3.63
N ILE A 473 -27.35 15.30 -4.02
CA ILE A 473 -27.68 16.53 -3.29
C ILE A 473 -28.78 17.25 -4.06
N GLU A 474 -29.98 17.28 -3.49
CA GLU A 474 -31.12 18.00 -4.05
C GLU A 474 -31.10 19.49 -3.68
N ASN A 475 -31.66 20.32 -4.55
CA ASN A 475 -31.77 21.78 -4.37
C ASN A 475 -30.42 22.50 -4.13
N ALA A 476 -29.36 22.05 -4.81
CA ALA A 476 -28.03 22.64 -4.70
C ALA A 476 -28.00 24.11 -5.17
N VAL A 477 -27.31 24.98 -4.42
CA VAL A 477 -27.18 26.40 -4.75
C VAL A 477 -25.95 26.60 -5.65
N LEU A 478 -26.16 26.50 -6.96
CA LEU A 478 -25.12 26.64 -7.99
C LEU A 478 -25.38 27.83 -8.92
N ASN A 479 -24.30 28.49 -9.34
CA ASN A 479 -24.28 29.53 -10.38
C ASN A 479 -23.48 29.05 -11.60
N SER A 480 -23.72 29.69 -12.75
CA SER A 480 -22.90 29.48 -13.96
C SER A 480 -21.42 29.68 -13.67
N GLY A 481 -20.57 28.75 -14.09
CA GLY A 481 -19.13 28.87 -13.93
C GLY A 481 -18.62 28.57 -12.51
N ASP A 482 -19.49 28.16 -11.59
CA ASP A 482 -19.04 27.58 -10.32
C ASP A 482 -18.21 26.31 -10.60
N LYS A 483 -17.15 26.10 -9.83
CA LYS A 483 -16.34 24.89 -9.89
C LYS A 483 -16.79 23.93 -8.82
N VAL A 484 -17.15 22.71 -9.21
CA VAL A 484 -17.61 21.68 -8.28
C VAL A 484 -16.59 20.55 -8.21
N GLU A 485 -16.23 20.19 -7.00
CA GLU A 485 -15.31 19.08 -6.67
C GLU A 485 -15.90 18.27 -5.51
N ALA A 486 -15.60 16.98 -5.48
CA ALA A 486 -16.02 16.06 -4.43
C ALA A 486 -14.81 15.38 -3.79
N ARG A 487 -14.95 15.04 -2.51
CA ARG A 487 -13.95 14.34 -1.72
C ARG A 487 -14.59 13.22 -0.92
N LEU A 488 -14.07 12.02 -1.09
CA LEU A 488 -14.40 10.84 -0.28
C LEU A 488 -13.37 10.70 0.83
N VAL A 489 -13.81 10.35 2.04
CA VAL A 489 -12.92 10.09 3.18
C VAL A 489 -13.29 8.77 3.85
N CYS A 490 -12.33 7.84 3.94
CA CYS A 490 -12.52 6.53 4.56
C CYS A 490 -11.28 6.11 5.37
N GLY A 491 -11.33 6.32 6.69
CA GLY A 491 -10.30 5.89 7.65
C GLY A 491 -8.85 6.20 7.25
N GLY A 492 -8.60 7.45 6.85
CA GLY A 492 -7.28 7.92 6.40
C GLY A 492 -7.06 7.87 4.89
N ILE A 493 -7.90 7.17 4.13
CA ILE A 493 -7.89 7.24 2.65
C ILE A 493 -8.78 8.40 2.21
N ILE A 494 -8.23 9.29 1.38
CA ILE A 494 -8.94 10.42 0.80
C ILE A 494 -8.87 10.30 -0.72
N VAL A 495 -10.00 10.45 -1.40
CA VAL A 495 -10.05 10.46 -2.89
C VAL A 495 -10.73 11.75 -3.32
N ASN A 496 -10.06 12.54 -4.15
CA ASN A 496 -10.58 13.79 -4.70
C ASN A 496 -11.02 13.59 -6.16
N SER A 497 -12.12 14.24 -6.56
CA SER A 497 -12.52 14.32 -7.96
C SER A 497 -11.65 15.32 -8.73
N GLU A 498 -11.62 15.19 -10.06
CA GLU A 498 -11.20 16.33 -10.89
C GLU A 498 -12.19 17.50 -10.75
N LYS A 499 -11.73 18.72 -11.04
CA LYS A 499 -12.58 19.91 -11.00
C LYS A 499 -13.47 19.92 -12.24
N SER A 500 -14.78 19.92 -12.02
CA SER A 500 -15.76 20.10 -13.08
C SER A 500 -16.20 21.56 -13.15
N ASP A 501 -16.11 22.16 -14.34
CA ASP A 501 -16.71 23.47 -14.60
C ASP A 501 -18.22 23.28 -14.75
N PHE A 502 -19.00 24.05 -13.99
CA PHE A 502 -20.45 24.03 -14.10
C PHE A 502 -20.92 24.79 -15.34
N GLU A 503 -21.33 24.03 -16.37
CA GLU A 503 -22.01 24.55 -17.56
C GLU A 503 -23.51 24.23 -17.52
N TRP A 504 -24.34 25.21 -17.87
CA TRP A 504 -25.79 25.00 -17.94
C TRP A 504 -26.16 24.05 -19.07
N ARG A 505 -26.64 22.84 -18.75
CA ARG A 505 -27.35 21.98 -19.70
C ARG A 505 -28.82 21.89 -19.29
N ILE A 506 -29.71 22.55 -20.02
CA ILE A 506 -31.16 22.43 -19.83
C ILE A 506 -31.65 21.32 -20.76
N ILE A 507 -32.00 20.16 -20.20
CA ILE A 507 -32.66 19.09 -20.94
C ILE A 507 -34.11 19.03 -20.43
N ARG A 508 -35.09 19.23 -21.31
CA ARG A 508 -36.49 18.96 -21.02
C ARG A 508 -36.98 17.92 -22.03
N GLN A 509 -37.32 16.73 -21.54
CA GLN A 509 -37.93 15.67 -22.36
C GLN A 509 -39.37 15.50 -21.89
N THR A 510 -40.34 15.69 -22.79
CA THR A 510 -41.77 15.49 -22.50
C THR A 510 -42.40 14.62 -23.57
N GLY A 511 -42.71 13.36 -23.22
CA GLY A 511 -43.55 12.43 -24.00
C GLY A 511 -42.87 11.09 -24.36
N GLU A 512 -43.58 9.97 -24.22
CA GLU A 512 -43.12 8.58 -24.41
C GLU A 512 -42.74 8.20 -25.87
N LEU A 513 -42.92 9.12 -26.82
CA LEU A 513 -42.52 8.99 -28.23
C LEU A 513 -41.86 10.28 -28.71
N THR A 514 -40.82 10.74 -28.00
CA THR A 514 -40.02 11.88 -28.44
C THR A 514 -38.78 11.42 -29.20
N PRO A 515 -38.50 11.96 -30.41
CA PRO A 515 -37.22 11.76 -31.09
C PRO A 515 -36.04 12.05 -30.16
N ASP A 516 -34.94 11.32 -30.33
CA ASP A 516 -33.74 11.49 -29.51
C ASP A 516 -33.28 12.96 -29.61
N PRO A 517 -33.03 13.69 -28.50
CA PRO A 517 -32.46 15.03 -28.53
C PRO A 517 -31.09 15.12 -29.26
N ASN A 518 -30.45 13.99 -29.58
CA ASN A 518 -29.28 13.90 -30.46
C ASN A 518 -29.61 14.05 -31.96
N ASP A 519 -30.89 13.94 -32.36
CA ASP A 519 -31.37 14.15 -33.73
C ASP A 519 -31.44 15.64 -34.12
N ILE A 520 -30.78 16.54 -33.38
CA ILE A 520 -30.70 17.95 -33.75
C ILE A 520 -29.27 18.41 -33.63
N GLU A 521 -28.65 18.69 -34.77
CA GLU A 521 -27.34 19.30 -34.85
C GLU A 521 -27.52 20.79 -35.11
N ILE A 522 -27.00 21.63 -34.22
CA ILE A 522 -27.12 23.10 -34.32
C ILE A 522 -25.75 23.70 -34.07
N THR A 523 -25.34 24.59 -34.97
CA THR A 523 -24.17 25.42 -34.77
C THR A 523 -24.62 26.77 -34.24
N VAL A 524 -24.21 27.10 -33.01
CA VAL A 524 -24.38 28.44 -32.42
C VAL A 524 -23.02 29.03 -32.05
N PRO A 525 -22.75 30.31 -32.38
CA PRO A 525 -21.57 30.99 -31.89
C PRO A 525 -21.51 31.04 -30.35
N SER A 526 -20.29 30.95 -29.82
CA SER A 526 -20.03 31.00 -28.37
C SER A 526 -20.26 32.37 -27.75
N ILE A 527 -20.28 33.45 -28.55
CA ILE A 527 -20.49 34.84 -28.14
C ILE A 527 -21.29 35.56 -29.23
N ALA A 528 -22.27 36.38 -28.86
CA ALA A 528 -22.99 37.29 -29.75
C ALA A 528 -22.49 38.73 -29.55
N LYS A 529 -22.22 39.48 -30.62
CA LYS A 529 -21.76 40.87 -30.55
C LYS A 529 -22.85 41.86 -30.98
N PHE A 530 -22.96 42.98 -30.27
CA PHE A 530 -23.92 44.02 -30.66
C PHE A 530 -23.66 44.56 -32.07
N GLY A 531 -24.74 44.66 -32.87
CA GLY A 531 -24.68 45.20 -34.24
C GLY A 531 -24.24 44.23 -35.34
N GLU A 532 -23.94 42.97 -35.02
CA GLU A 532 -23.68 41.92 -36.01
C GLU A 532 -24.96 41.11 -36.32
N ASN A 533 -24.99 40.38 -37.43
CA ASN A 533 -26.03 39.39 -37.70
C ASN A 533 -25.57 38.03 -37.18
N PHE A 534 -26.45 37.32 -36.49
CA PHE A 534 -26.19 35.99 -35.98
C PHE A 534 -26.70 34.95 -36.98
N HIS A 535 -25.82 34.07 -37.44
CA HIS A 535 -26.19 32.98 -38.33
C HIS A 535 -26.37 31.70 -37.51
N ILE A 536 -27.58 31.14 -37.54
CA ILE A 536 -27.88 29.83 -36.96
C ILE A 536 -28.14 28.87 -38.10
N GLU A 537 -27.36 27.81 -38.15
CA GLU A 537 -27.60 26.70 -39.06
C GLU A 537 -27.83 25.44 -38.23
N GLY A 538 -28.81 24.66 -38.64
CA GLY A 538 -29.05 23.38 -38.01
C GLY A 538 -29.71 22.38 -38.93
N LYS A 539 -29.65 21.14 -38.49
CA LYS A 539 -30.09 19.97 -39.21
C LYS A 539 -30.88 19.09 -38.25
N TRP A 540 -32.08 18.74 -38.67
CA TRP A 540 -32.89 17.71 -38.01
C TRP A 540 -32.51 16.33 -38.56
N GLY A 541 -32.37 15.36 -37.67
CA GLY A 541 -32.04 13.97 -37.92
C GLY A 541 -33.15 13.25 -38.69
N GLN A 542 -32.82 12.06 -39.20
CA GLN A 542 -33.68 11.30 -40.12
C GLN A 542 -35.06 10.97 -39.53
N ASN A 543 -35.16 10.85 -38.21
CA ASN A 543 -36.41 10.53 -37.51
C ASN A 543 -37.45 11.66 -37.60
N VAL A 544 -37.02 12.92 -37.79
CA VAL A 544 -37.93 14.07 -37.89
C VAL A 544 -38.57 14.16 -39.28
N ALA A 545 -37.91 13.63 -40.32
CA ALA A 545 -38.44 13.55 -41.68
C ALA A 545 -39.61 12.56 -41.83
N LEU A 546 -39.91 11.76 -40.79
CA LEU A 546 -41.10 10.91 -40.73
C LEU A 546 -42.38 11.70 -40.48
N TYR A 547 -42.30 13.00 -40.19
CA TYR A 547 -43.43 13.88 -39.88
C TYR A 547 -43.56 15.01 -40.92
N PRO A 548 -44.13 14.73 -42.10
CA PRO A 548 -44.21 15.70 -43.20
C PRO A 548 -45.05 16.94 -42.88
N ASP A 549 -45.99 16.83 -41.93
CA ASP A 549 -46.88 17.91 -41.49
C ASP A 549 -46.39 18.63 -40.22
N ALA A 550 -45.16 18.39 -39.81
CA ALA A 550 -44.62 19.06 -38.64
C ALA A 550 -44.41 20.56 -38.90
N THR A 551 -44.93 21.38 -37.99
CA THR A 551 -44.67 22.82 -37.94
C THR A 551 -43.54 23.09 -36.96
N TYR A 552 -42.58 23.90 -37.39
CA TYR A 552 -41.40 24.24 -36.62
C TYR A 552 -41.55 25.68 -36.15
N SER A 553 -41.20 25.93 -34.88
CA SER A 553 -41.15 27.28 -34.35
C SER A 553 -39.79 27.52 -33.70
N ILE A 554 -39.09 28.56 -34.15
CA ILE A 554 -37.88 29.03 -33.49
C ILE A 554 -38.23 30.34 -32.81
N MET A 555 -38.19 30.36 -31.50
CA MET A 555 -38.34 31.55 -30.68
C MET A 555 -36.97 32.02 -30.23
N ALA A 556 -36.56 33.18 -30.69
CA ALA A 556 -35.33 33.83 -30.26
C ALA A 556 -35.66 35.14 -29.56
N GLY A 557 -34.94 35.47 -28.48
CA GLY A 557 -35.14 36.75 -27.81
C GLY A 557 -33.97 37.18 -26.93
N TRP A 558 -33.87 38.49 -26.73
CA TRP A 558 -32.86 39.14 -25.89
C TRP A 558 -33.36 39.21 -24.45
N VAL A 559 -32.52 38.80 -23.49
CA VAL A 559 -32.93 38.64 -22.09
C VAL A 559 -32.00 39.44 -21.16
N LYS A 560 -32.60 40.35 -20.38
CA LYS A 560 -31.92 41.22 -19.41
C LYS A 560 -31.57 40.49 -18.10
N ASP A 561 -32.46 39.59 -17.70
CA ASP A 561 -32.39 38.70 -16.53
C ASP A 561 -33.01 37.32 -16.90
N THR A 562 -33.26 36.41 -15.96
CA THR A 562 -33.72 35.05 -16.30
C THR A 562 -35.20 34.93 -16.69
N THR A 563 -36.00 36.00 -16.65
CA THR A 563 -37.47 35.89 -16.65
C THR A 563 -38.20 36.63 -17.77
N GLN A 564 -37.61 37.60 -18.47
CA GLN A 564 -38.29 38.34 -19.55
C GLN A 564 -37.65 38.18 -20.93
N LEU A 565 -38.33 37.45 -21.83
CA LEU A 565 -38.07 37.42 -23.27
C LEU A 565 -38.65 38.69 -23.93
N TRP A 566 -37.83 39.41 -24.70
CA TRP A 566 -38.31 40.46 -25.59
C TRP A 566 -38.40 39.93 -27.04
N SER A 567 -39.57 40.15 -27.65
CA SER A 567 -40.02 39.91 -29.04
C SER A 567 -40.12 38.48 -29.57
N LEU A 568 -41.32 38.11 -30.05
CA LEU A 568 -41.59 37.01 -30.98
C LEU A 568 -41.13 37.43 -32.39
N GLY A 569 -40.18 36.72 -32.97
CA GLY A 569 -40.15 36.51 -34.42
C GLY A 569 -40.61 35.08 -34.67
N SER A 570 -41.80 34.89 -35.27
CA SER A 570 -42.08 33.62 -35.95
C SER A 570 -41.48 33.73 -37.34
N PHE A 571 -40.47 32.92 -37.62
CA PHE A 571 -39.83 32.90 -38.93
C PHE A 571 -40.42 31.76 -39.74
N ASP A 572 -41.24 32.09 -40.72
CA ASP A 572 -41.74 31.14 -41.71
C ASP A 572 -40.80 31.21 -42.92
N GLU A 573 -39.71 30.43 -42.95
CA GLU A 573 -38.88 30.32 -44.16
C GLU A 573 -38.40 28.90 -44.48
N ILE A 574 -38.00 28.76 -45.75
CA ILE A 574 -38.24 27.66 -46.69
C ILE A 574 -37.29 26.47 -46.47
N PHE A 575 -37.85 25.26 -46.37
CA PHE A 575 -37.07 24.02 -46.44
C PHE A 575 -36.42 23.87 -47.81
N TYR A 576 -35.09 23.93 -47.86
CA TYR A 576 -34.32 23.59 -49.04
C TYR A 576 -34.18 22.05 -49.08
N GLN A 577 -34.92 21.36 -49.96
CA GLN A 577 -34.58 19.98 -50.32
C GLN A 577 -33.59 19.97 -51.49
N PRO A 578 -32.34 19.56 -51.24
CA PRO A 578 -31.66 18.80 -52.27
C PRO A 578 -30.82 17.67 -51.65
N GLY A 579 -31.31 16.44 -51.74
CA GLY A 579 -30.48 15.25 -51.58
C GLY A 579 -31.21 14.02 -51.03
N PRO A 580 -30.72 12.79 -51.33
CA PRO A 580 -31.34 11.51 -50.96
C PRO A 580 -31.28 11.18 -49.45
N SER A 581 -30.74 12.08 -48.62
CA SER A 581 -30.70 11.91 -47.17
C SER A 581 -31.82 12.75 -46.55
N ASN A 582 -32.89 12.10 -46.08
CA ASN A 582 -34.07 12.69 -45.44
C ASN A 582 -33.72 13.56 -44.20
N HIS A 583 -33.19 14.76 -44.43
CA HIS A 583 -32.84 15.71 -43.38
C HIS A 583 -33.49 17.05 -43.69
N HIS A 584 -34.03 17.69 -42.66
CA HIS A 584 -34.54 19.05 -42.75
C HIS A 584 -33.44 20.01 -42.30
N TYR A 585 -33.02 20.90 -43.20
CA TYR A 585 -32.06 21.97 -42.90
C TYR A 585 -32.82 23.26 -42.64
N PHE A 586 -32.34 24.05 -41.68
CA PHE A 586 -32.79 25.41 -41.48
C PHE A 586 -31.60 26.35 -41.34
N ARG A 587 -31.79 27.57 -41.81
CA ARG A 587 -30.89 28.68 -41.61
C ARG A 587 -31.68 29.88 -41.12
N LEU A 588 -31.19 30.54 -40.10
CA LEU A 588 -31.82 31.71 -39.51
C LEU A 588 -30.79 32.81 -39.30
N ASP A 589 -31.06 33.98 -39.86
CA ASP A 589 -30.25 35.18 -39.71
C ASP A 589 -30.94 36.13 -38.72
N ILE A 590 -30.34 36.35 -37.56
CA ILE A 590 -30.94 37.13 -36.47
C ILE A 590 -30.18 38.45 -36.31
N PRO A 591 -30.81 39.60 -36.58
CA PRO A 591 -30.15 40.89 -36.38
C PRO A 591 -29.99 41.20 -34.89
N ILE A 592 -28.76 41.52 -34.48
CA ILE A 592 -28.46 41.91 -33.10
C ILE A 592 -28.68 43.42 -32.95
N PRO A 593 -29.49 43.88 -31.99
CA PRO A 593 -29.70 45.31 -31.74
C PRO A 593 -28.37 46.03 -31.52
N GLN A 594 -28.22 47.27 -31.97
CA GLN A 594 -26.97 48.02 -31.79
C GLN A 594 -26.63 48.31 -30.31
N LYS A 595 -27.65 48.34 -29.43
CA LYS A 595 -27.51 48.43 -27.97
C LYS A 595 -28.69 47.76 -27.29
N SER A 596 -28.44 46.99 -26.24
CA SER A 596 -29.50 46.54 -25.32
C SER A 596 -28.95 46.38 -23.89
N GLY A 597 -29.84 46.36 -22.90
CA GLY A 597 -29.49 45.94 -21.53
C GLY A 597 -29.43 44.41 -21.36
N ALA A 598 -29.56 43.63 -22.43
CA ALA A 598 -29.56 42.18 -22.38
C ALA A 598 -28.17 41.63 -22.04
N LYS A 599 -28.14 40.62 -21.18
CA LYS A 599 -26.91 39.88 -20.83
C LYS A 599 -26.77 38.60 -21.64
N TYR A 600 -27.89 38.07 -22.10
CA TYR A 600 -27.96 36.79 -22.80
C TYR A 600 -28.90 36.90 -24.00
N PHE A 601 -28.59 36.13 -25.03
CA PHE A 601 -29.50 35.77 -26.09
C PHE A 601 -30.06 34.38 -25.80
N LYS A 602 -31.39 34.26 -25.77
CA LYS A 602 -32.10 32.99 -25.55
C LYS A 602 -32.67 32.51 -26.87
N LEU A 603 -32.24 31.32 -27.30
CA LEU A 603 -32.85 30.59 -28.41
C LEU A 603 -33.66 29.43 -27.85
N GLN A 604 -34.92 29.32 -28.25
CA GLN A 604 -35.79 28.20 -27.96
C GLN A 604 -36.33 27.68 -29.29
N MET A 605 -36.26 26.38 -29.49
CA MET A 605 -36.84 25.74 -30.67
C MET A 605 -37.97 24.84 -30.20
N SER A 606 -39.09 24.82 -30.91
CA SER A 606 -40.19 23.89 -30.63
C SER A 606 -40.66 23.26 -31.94
N LEU A 607 -40.83 21.93 -31.92
CA LEU A 607 -41.46 21.18 -33.01
C LEU A 607 -42.89 20.86 -32.58
N LYS A 608 -43.84 21.18 -33.46
CA LYS A 608 -45.24 20.79 -33.32
C LYS A 608 -45.59 19.84 -34.45
N ALA A 609 -45.75 18.56 -34.14
CA ALA A 609 -46.26 17.57 -35.09
C ALA A 609 -47.73 17.28 -34.78
N SER A 610 -48.57 17.29 -35.81
CA SER A 610 -49.96 16.84 -35.72
C SER A 610 -50.05 15.46 -36.36
N MET A 611 -50.44 14.45 -35.59
CA MET A 611 -50.93 13.17 -36.12
C MET A 611 -52.43 13.11 -35.93
N GLU A 612 -53.13 12.27 -36.71
CA GLU A 612 -54.60 12.23 -36.85
C GLU A 612 -55.39 12.30 -35.54
N ASP A 613 -54.81 11.92 -34.39
CA ASP A 613 -55.44 11.98 -33.06
C ASP A 613 -54.63 12.70 -31.95
N ALA A 614 -53.50 13.33 -32.24
CA ALA A 614 -52.67 14.00 -31.21
C ALA A 614 -51.80 15.16 -31.73
N THR A 615 -51.72 16.23 -30.94
CA THR A 615 -50.74 17.32 -31.13
C THR A 615 -49.57 17.11 -30.17
N TYR A 616 -48.38 16.92 -30.72
CA TYR A 616 -47.15 16.78 -29.94
C TYR A 616 -46.42 18.12 -29.87
N TRP A 617 -45.87 18.43 -28.69
CA TRP A 617 -44.97 19.56 -28.49
C TRP A 617 -43.61 19.02 -28.06
N LEU A 618 -42.63 19.06 -28.96
CA LEU A 618 -41.23 18.90 -28.58
C LEU A 618 -40.72 20.29 -28.23
N GLN A 619 -40.46 20.56 -26.94
CA GLN A 619 -39.72 21.76 -26.57
C GLN A 619 -38.23 21.45 -26.69
N GLY A 620 -37.64 21.88 -27.81
CA GLY A 620 -36.22 21.76 -28.09
C GLY A 620 -35.35 22.68 -27.20
N ARG A 621 -34.04 22.43 -27.31
CA ARG A 621 -32.95 22.99 -26.51
C ARG A 621 -33.06 24.51 -26.34
N ILE A 622 -32.79 24.98 -25.12
CA ILE A 622 -32.66 26.40 -24.82
C ILE A 622 -31.17 26.76 -24.82
N TYR A 623 -30.73 27.56 -25.78
CA TYR A 623 -29.36 28.08 -25.80
C TYR A 623 -29.32 29.44 -25.10
N LYS A 624 -28.34 29.63 -24.21
CA LYS A 624 -28.01 30.93 -23.61
C LYS A 624 -26.65 31.36 -24.16
N ILE A 625 -26.66 32.31 -25.09
CA ILE A 625 -25.43 32.85 -25.69
C ILE A 625 -25.12 34.19 -25.01
N PRO A 626 -23.94 34.33 -24.38
CA PRO A 626 -23.55 35.60 -23.77
C PRO A 626 -23.39 36.70 -24.84
N VAL A 627 -23.83 37.91 -24.51
CA VAL A 627 -23.75 39.08 -25.40
C VAL A 627 -22.58 39.96 -24.96
N LYS A 628 -21.72 40.37 -25.90
CA LYS A 628 -20.58 41.28 -25.65
C LYS A 628 -20.66 42.55 -26.50
#